data_AF-A0A8I2G9W5-F1
#
_entry.id   AF-A0A8I2G9W5-F1
#
_cell.length_a   1.000
_cell.length_b   1.000
_cell.length_c   1.000
_cell.angle_alpha   90.00
_cell.angle_beta   90.00
_cell.angle_gamma   90.00
#
_symmetry.space_group_name_H-M   'P 1'
#
loop_
_entity.id
_entity.type
_entity.pdbx_description
1 polymer ?
#
loop_
_entity_poly.entity_id
_entity_poly.type
_entity_poly.pdbx_seq_one_letter_code
_entity_poly.pdbx_strand_id
1 'polypeptide(L)' 'AGRFFDAYMYQLFIMGFIHGDPHPGNLFIKDDGKICFHDFGLVGYIDITTRRQLI' A
#
# COMPACT_ATOMS: atom_id res chain seq x y z
N ALA A 1 -13.36 -4.70 -0.69
CA ALA A 1 -12.43 -4.52 -1.82
C ALA A 1 -11.95 -3.08 -1.97
N GLY A 2 -12.84 -2.08 -2.09
CA GLY A 2 -12.49 -0.67 -2.37
C GLY A 2 -11.37 -0.07 -1.51
N ARG A 3 -11.56 0.05 -0.19
CA ARG A 3 -10.56 0.69 0.70
C ARG A 3 -9.16 0.09 0.65
N PHE A 4 -9.07 -1.21 0.41
CA PHE A 4 -7.78 -1.91 0.32
C PHE A 4 -7.04 -1.55 -0.95
N PHE A 5 -7.78 -1.60 -2.07
CA PHE A 5 -7.28 -1.17 -3.36
C PHE A 5 -6.88 0.32 -3.32
N ASP A 6 -7.74 1.17 -2.77
CA ASP A 6 -7.48 2.62 -2.65
C ASP A 6 -6.20 2.90 -1.85
N ALA A 7 -5.96 2.18 -0.75
CA ALA A 7 -4.76 2.34 0.06
C ALA A 7 -3.49 1.96 -0.72
N TYR A 8 -3.53 0.87 -1.49
CA TYR A 8 -2.42 0.45 -2.33
C TYR A 8 -2.16 1.39 -3.51
N MET A 9 -3.23 1.90 -4.14
CA MET A 9 -3.11 2.91 -5.19
C MET A 9 -2.55 4.23 -4.63
N TYR A 10 -2.96 4.62 -3.43
CA TYR A 10 -2.41 5.79 -2.74
C TYR A 10 -0.92 5.62 -2.42
N GLN A 11 -0.52 4.47 -1.87
CA GLN A 11 0.89 4.15 -1.64
C GLN A 11 1.70 4.27 -2.95
N LEU A 12 1.25 3.56 -4.00
CA LEU A 12 1.98 3.46 -5.25
C LEU A 12 2.04 4.80 -5.99
N PHE A 13 0.91 5.45 -6.23
CA PHE A 13 0.87 6.63 -7.11
C PHE A 13 1.13 7.93 -6.37
N ILE A 14 0.70 8.06 -5.11
CA ILE A 14 0.85 9.29 -4.34
C ILE A 14 2.11 9.25 -3.49
N MET A 15 2.29 8.23 -2.65
CA MET A 15 3.42 8.19 -1.70
C MET A 15 4.74 7.76 -2.34
N GLY A 16 4.70 6.94 -3.40
CA GLY A 16 5.91 6.45 -4.07
C GLY A 16 6.58 5.25 -3.39
N PHE A 17 5.83 4.51 -2.57
CA PHE A 17 6.26 3.21 -2.04
C PHE A 17 5.12 2.20 -2.13
N ILE A 18 5.40 0.94 -1.88
CA ILE A 18 4.39 -0.12 -1.79
C ILE A 18 4.74 -1.11 -0.69
N HIS A 19 3.75 -1.45 0.13
CA HIS A 19 3.83 -2.57 1.07
C HIS A 19 3.68 -3.89 0.31
N GLY A 20 4.79 -4.55 -0.03
CA GLY A 20 4.76 -5.66 -0.99
C GLY A 20 4.24 -7.00 -0.45
N ASP A 21 3.92 -7.11 0.85
CA ASP A 21 3.30 -8.32 1.43
C ASP A 21 1.88 -8.05 1.96
N PRO A 22 0.84 -8.08 1.11
CA PRO A 22 -0.55 -7.89 1.50
C PRO A 22 -1.17 -9.14 2.17
N HIS A 23 -0.41 -9.91 2.93
CA HIS A 23 -0.97 -11.06 3.65
C HIS A 23 -1.91 -10.60 4.79
N PRO A 24 -3.03 -11.32 5.07
CA PRO A 24 -3.97 -10.94 6.13
C PRO A 24 -3.35 -10.76 7.52
N GLY A 25 -2.23 -11.45 7.81
CA GLY A 25 -1.48 -11.29 9.07
C GLY A 25 -0.80 -9.92 9.23
N ASN A 26 -0.63 -9.17 8.14
CA ASN A 26 0.03 -7.87 8.10
C ASN A 26 -0.96 -6.71 7.95
N LEU A 27 -2.26 -7.01 7.96
CA LEU A 27 -3.30 -6.08 7.52
C LEU A 27 -4.52 -6.17 8.42
N PHE A 28 -4.70 -5.14 9.26
CA PHE A 28 -5.78 -5.11 10.24
C PHE A 28 -6.74 -3.97 9.95
N ILE A 29 -8.05 -4.23 10.10
CA ILE A 29 -9.07 -3.18 10.09
C ILE A 29 -9.36 -2.82 11.53
N LYS A 30 -9.17 -1.55 11.88
CA LYS A 30 -9.53 -1.02 13.19
C LYS A 30 -11.02 -0.72 13.29
N ASP A 31 -11.53 -0.60 14.52
CA ASP A 31 -12.93 -0.26 14.80
C ASP A 31 -13.37 1.08 14.18
N ASP A 32 -12.42 2.02 13.99
CA ASP A 32 -12.65 3.30 13.31
C ASP A 32 -12.61 3.20 11.77
N GLY A 33 -12.50 1.99 11.23
CA GLY A 33 -12.50 1.71 9.80
C GLY A 33 -11.17 2.00 9.08
N LYS A 34 -10.11 2.36 9.82
CA LYS A 34 -8.76 2.55 9.26
C LYS A 34 -8.06 1.20 9.00
N ILE A 35 -7.20 1.19 7.99
CA ILE A 35 -6.31 0.07 7.69
C ILE A 35 -5.00 0.29 8.44
N CYS A 36 -4.60 -0.70 9.22
CA CYS A 36 -3.31 -0.79 9.88
C CYS A 36 -2.42 -1.75 9.09
N PHE A 37 -1.28 -1.24 8.63
CA PHE A 37 -0.21 -2.05 8.03
C PHE A 37 0.76 -2.47 9.13
N HIS A 38 1.09 -3.74 9.16
CA HIS A 38 2.02 -4.36 10.10
C HIS A 38 3.09 -5.11 9.31
N ASP A 39 4.29 -5.25 9.90
CA ASP A 39 5.48 -5.80 9.25
C ASP A 39 5.91 -5.06 7.97
N PHE A 40 6.91 -4.19 8.11
CA PHE A 40 7.48 -3.43 7.00
C PHE A 40 8.75 -4.07 6.43
N GLY A 41 8.96 -5.37 6.65
CA GLY A 41 10.13 -6.10 6.16
C GLY A 41 10.22 -6.16 4.63
N LEU A 42 9.10 -5.96 3.93
CA LEU A 42 9.01 -5.99 2.48
C LEU A 42 8.33 -4.73 1.91
N VAL A 43 9.02 -3.59 2.01
CA VAL A 43 8.60 -2.32 1.40
C VAL A 43 9.46 -2.01 0.18
N GLY A 44 8.81 -1.73 -0.95
CA GLY A 44 9.46 -1.27 -2.18
C GLY A 44 9.25 0.23 -2.40
N TYR A 45 10.25 0.92 -2.94
CA TYR A 45 10.12 2.31 -3.39
C TYR A 45 10.12 2.36 -4.91
N ILE A 46 9.31 3.26 -5.46
CA ILE A 46 9.19 3.43 -6.91
C ILE A 46 9.41 4.89 -7.28
N ASP A 47 10.40 5.14 -8.13
CA ASP A 47 10.74 6.49 -8.55
C ASP A 47 9.64 7.07 -9.46
N ILE A 48 9.65 8.39 -9.63
CA ILE A 48 8.61 9.10 -10.39
C ILE A 48 8.57 8.68 -11.87
N THR A 49 9.69 8.30 -12.45
CA THR A 49 9.77 7.88 -13.86
C THR A 49 9.06 6.55 -14.03
N THR A 50 9.40 5.57 -13.18
CA THR A 50 8.75 4.25 -13.21
C THR A 50 7.25 4.36 -12.89
N ARG A 51 6.84 5.20 -11.92
CA ARG A 51 5.41 5.43 -11.62
C ARG A 51 4.60 5.94 -12.81
N ARG A 52 5.18 6.85 -13.60
CA ARG A 52 4.52 7.43 -14.79
C ARG A 52 4.30 6.41 -15.91
N GLN A 53 5.03 5.29 -15.91
CA GLN A 53 4.85 4.22 -16.90
C GLN A 53 3.73 3.25 -16.54
N LEU A 54 3.14 3.35 -15.34
CA LEU A 54 2.07 2.48 -14.85
C LEU A 54 0.66 3.06 -15.09
N ILE A 55 0.55 4.17 -15.81
CA ILE A 55 -0.68 4.90 -16.16
C ILE A 55 -0.85 4.84 -17.68
#